data_AF-A0A3M1ZA34-F1
#
_entry.id   AF-A0A3M1ZA34-F1
#
_cell.length_a   1.000
_cell.length_b   1.000
_cell.length_c   1.000
_cell.angle_alpha   90.00
_cell.angle_beta   90.00
_cell.angle_gamma   90.00
#
_symmetry.space_group_name_H-M   'P 1'
#
loop_
_entity.id
_entity.type
_entity.pdbx_description
1 polymer ?
#
loop_
_entity_poly.entity_id
_entity_poly.type
_entity_poly.pdbx_seq_one_letter_code
_entity_poly.pdbx_strand_id
1 'polypeptide(L)'
;MKILLTVLSFFVIEQILSQTPTAYPDNSPTLDDFRAMGVPPCDKIWTYEDYQKVIRLLDEIYEADKFSLPRANSPTSGDVFRRMTCFENFDYLADPSINIGKRLIDFEKLREIPPRLAIYYIEDTEPYERFGAELLECFILEAYVNQLGKNLYDEMKNQLGSRAEMPRFKSGYDAMNLAFIKSIDRLFGILESDYDRYEASALNAFGNKMFFLVSNIKNEAIRKQLRLRIKNLDRRHMTATVREILQELRQQL
;
A
#
# COMPACT_ATOMS: atom_id res chain seq x y z
N MET A 1 42.74 -24.71 18.82
CA MET A 1 42.83 -23.44 18.05
C MET A 1 41.92 -23.42 16.81
N LYS A 2 41.88 -24.45 15.96
CA LYS A 2 41.00 -24.47 14.76
C LYS A 2 39.49 -24.38 15.06
N ILE A 3 38.99 -25.06 16.10
CA ILE A 3 37.56 -25.02 16.50
C ILE A 3 37.13 -23.62 16.96
N LEU A 4 38.00 -22.89 17.67
CA LEU A 4 37.70 -21.53 18.14
C LEU A 4 37.58 -20.55 16.97
N LEU A 5 38.41 -20.70 15.93
CA LEU A 5 38.36 -19.87 14.73
C LEU A 5 37.06 -20.12 13.92
N THR A 6 36.61 -21.37 13.83
CA THR A 6 35.37 -21.72 13.12
C THR A 6 34.14 -21.18 13.84
N VAL A 7 34.07 -21.30 15.17
CA VAL A 7 32.94 -20.74 15.95
C VAL A 7 32.92 -19.21 15.85
N LEU A 8 34.08 -18.53 15.91
CA LEU A 8 34.13 -17.07 15.75
C LEU A 8 33.67 -16.62 14.36
N SER A 9 34.02 -17.36 13.29
CA SER A 9 33.56 -17.02 11.94
C SER A 9 32.04 -17.16 11.77
N PHE A 10 31.40 -18.13 12.45
CA PHE A 10 29.93 -18.26 12.42
C PHE A 10 29.24 -17.08 13.12
N PHE A 11 29.73 -16.65 14.27
CA PHE A 11 29.15 -15.52 15.01
C PHE A 11 29.25 -14.17 14.27
N VAL A 12 30.37 -13.92 13.58
CA VAL A 12 30.55 -12.69 12.79
C VAL A 12 29.64 -12.68 11.55
N ILE A 13 29.45 -13.84 10.92
CA ILE A 13 28.52 -13.97 9.78
C ILE A 13 27.08 -13.75 10.25
N GLU A 14 26.66 -14.29 11.40
CA GLU A 14 25.31 -14.04 11.93
C GLU A 14 25.07 -12.55 12.26
N GLN A 15 26.04 -11.85 12.84
CA GLN A 15 25.90 -10.42 13.13
C GLN A 15 25.82 -9.54 11.88
N ILE A 16 26.57 -9.89 10.81
CA ILE A 16 26.48 -9.17 9.54
C ILE A 16 25.14 -9.44 8.85
N LEU A 17 24.60 -10.66 8.99
CA LEU A 17 23.30 -11.05 8.44
C LEU A 17 22.11 -10.53 9.26
N SER A 18 22.32 -10.07 10.50
CA SER A 18 21.25 -9.57 11.36
C SER A 18 21.09 -8.05 11.33
N GLN A 19 21.62 -7.35 10.32
CA GLN A 19 21.36 -5.92 10.19
C GLN A 19 19.87 -5.71 9.96
N THR A 20 19.21 -5.21 11.00
CA THR A 20 17.82 -4.80 10.90
C THR A 20 17.77 -3.52 10.07
N PRO A 21 16.92 -3.44 9.04
CA PRO A 21 16.64 -2.18 8.38
C PRO A 21 16.33 -1.14 9.46
N THR A 22 17.03 -0.02 9.45
CA THR A 22 16.81 1.08 10.39
C THR A 22 16.23 2.24 9.60
N ALA A 23 15.04 2.69 10.00
CA ALA A 23 14.41 3.89 9.46
C ALA A 23 15.36 5.11 9.47
N TYR A 24 15.22 5.98 8.46
CA TYR A 24 15.90 7.28 8.46
C TYR A 24 15.46 8.15 9.63
N PRO A 25 16.32 9.11 10.08
CA PRO A 25 15.90 10.12 11.02
C PRO A 25 14.64 10.82 10.52
N ASP A 26 13.77 11.13 11.45
CA ASP A 26 12.54 11.86 11.18
C ASP A 26 12.83 13.36 11.29
N ASN A 27 13.06 14.01 10.15
CA ASN A 27 13.22 15.46 10.06
C ASN A 27 11.89 16.15 9.69
N SER A 28 10.78 15.42 9.71
CA SER A 28 9.51 15.96 9.24
C SER A 28 9.03 17.14 10.10
N PRO A 29 8.46 18.19 9.47
CA PRO A 29 7.85 19.30 10.20
C PRO A 29 6.75 18.85 11.16
N THR A 30 6.43 19.71 12.12
CA THR A 30 5.28 19.46 13.00
C THR A 30 3.96 19.62 12.25
N LEU A 31 2.87 19.09 12.81
CA LEU A 31 1.53 19.27 12.24
C LEU A 31 1.16 20.75 12.04
N ASP A 32 1.56 21.64 12.95
CA ASP A 32 1.29 23.07 12.82
C ASP A 32 2.12 23.73 11.72
N ASP A 33 3.36 23.28 11.51
CA ASP A 33 4.19 23.71 10.38
C ASP A 33 3.59 23.24 9.05
N PHE A 34 3.14 21.98 8.95
CA PHE A 34 2.43 21.48 7.77
C PHE A 34 1.17 22.30 7.46
N ARG A 35 0.40 22.67 8.48
CA ARG A 35 -0.76 23.56 8.31
C ARG A 35 -0.35 24.93 7.81
N ALA A 36 0.73 25.52 8.34
CA ALA A 36 1.28 26.77 7.87
C ALA A 36 1.78 26.69 6.41
N MET A 37 2.25 25.52 5.97
CA MET A 37 2.60 25.21 4.58
C MET A 37 1.39 24.94 3.68
N GLY A 38 0.16 24.96 4.21
CA GLY A 38 -1.06 24.79 3.44
C GLY A 38 -1.60 23.36 3.37
N VAL A 39 -1.09 22.44 4.20
CA VAL A 39 -1.72 21.11 4.38
C VAL A 39 -3.14 21.30 4.94
N PRO A 40 -4.16 20.67 4.33
CA PRO A 40 -5.51 20.75 4.84
C PRO A 40 -5.65 20.10 6.23
N PRO A 41 -6.62 20.53 7.07
CA PRO A 41 -6.82 19.92 8.38
C PRO A 41 -6.97 18.39 8.31
N CYS A 42 -6.32 17.69 9.25
CA CYS A 42 -6.29 16.22 9.29
C CYS A 42 -7.54 15.59 9.92
N ASP A 43 -8.47 16.39 10.43
CA ASP A 43 -9.75 15.96 11.00
C ASP A 43 -10.90 15.97 9.97
N LYS A 44 -10.68 16.54 8.78
CA LYS A 44 -11.64 16.48 7.66
C LYS A 44 -11.31 15.38 6.65
N ILE A 45 -12.34 14.92 5.94
CA ILE A 45 -12.20 14.11 4.73
C ILE A 45 -11.52 14.95 3.64
N TRP A 46 -10.45 14.42 3.03
CA TRP A 46 -9.73 15.12 1.97
C TRP A 46 -10.36 14.88 0.60
N THR A 47 -10.51 15.95 -0.19
CA THR A 47 -10.94 15.88 -1.59
C THR A 47 -9.74 15.74 -2.54
N TYR A 48 -10.00 15.58 -3.84
CA TYR A 48 -8.94 15.59 -4.85
C TYR A 48 -8.14 16.91 -4.84
N GLU A 49 -8.81 18.06 -4.67
CA GLU A 49 -8.18 19.37 -4.60
C GLU A 49 -7.27 19.52 -3.36
N ASP A 50 -7.67 18.90 -2.25
CA ASP A 50 -6.84 18.81 -1.05
C ASP A 50 -5.55 17.99 -1.33
N TYR A 51 -5.68 16.83 -1.97
CA TYR A 51 -4.54 16.03 -2.38
C TYR A 51 -3.63 16.76 -3.38
N GLN A 52 -4.17 17.56 -4.30
CA GLN A 52 -3.34 18.37 -5.21
C GLN A 52 -2.49 19.40 -4.48
N LYS A 53 -2.99 19.99 -3.39
CA LYS A 53 -2.18 20.89 -2.53
C LYS A 53 -1.07 20.11 -1.84
N VAL A 54 -1.41 18.97 -1.25
CA VAL A 54 -0.44 18.13 -0.52
C VAL A 54 0.64 17.59 -1.46
N ILE A 55 0.29 17.07 -2.63
CA ILE A 55 1.26 16.56 -3.62
C ILE A 55 2.25 17.65 -4.02
N ARG A 56 1.80 18.88 -4.29
CA ARG A 56 2.71 19.99 -4.60
C ARG A 56 3.68 20.28 -3.46
N LEU A 57 3.19 20.29 -2.23
CA LEU A 57 4.05 20.46 -1.06
C LEU A 57 5.05 19.30 -0.91
N LEU A 58 4.62 18.05 -1.15
CA LEU A 58 5.49 16.89 -1.09
C LEU A 58 6.57 16.92 -2.18
N ASP A 59 6.25 17.45 -3.36
CA ASP A 59 7.26 17.69 -4.42
C ASP A 59 8.33 18.66 -3.92
N GLU A 60 7.94 19.79 -3.33
CA GLU A 60 8.86 20.78 -2.77
C GLU A 60 9.72 20.19 -1.63
N ILE A 61 9.11 19.44 -0.71
CA ILE A 61 9.82 18.77 0.38
C ILE A 61 10.79 17.72 -0.16
N TYR A 62 10.34 16.87 -1.08
CA TYR A 62 11.16 15.80 -1.65
C TYR A 62 12.39 16.33 -2.37
N GLU A 63 12.24 17.41 -3.14
CA GLU A 63 13.34 18.07 -3.86
C GLU A 63 14.34 18.74 -2.89
N ALA A 64 13.87 19.30 -1.78
CA ALA A 64 14.71 19.97 -0.80
C ALA A 64 15.41 19.00 0.16
N ASP A 65 14.64 18.11 0.79
CA ASP A 65 15.09 17.08 1.73
C ASP A 65 14.04 15.97 1.87
N LYS A 66 14.29 14.82 1.23
CA LYS A 66 13.45 13.61 1.33
C LYS A 66 13.17 13.19 2.79
N PHE A 67 14.08 13.45 3.74
CA PHE A 67 13.89 13.03 5.13
C PHE A 67 12.86 13.89 5.89
N SER A 68 12.43 14.99 5.29
CA SER A 68 11.40 15.88 5.82
C SER A 68 9.97 15.50 5.37
N LEU A 69 9.81 14.43 4.59
CA LEU A 69 8.49 13.89 4.23
C LEU A 69 7.70 13.42 5.47
N PRO A 70 6.35 13.47 5.44
CA PRO A 70 5.53 12.87 6.49
C PRO A 70 5.86 11.40 6.73
N ARG A 71 5.97 10.98 7.99
CA ARG A 71 6.42 9.65 8.38
C ARG A 71 5.31 8.86 9.07
N ALA A 72 5.25 7.57 8.80
CA ALA A 72 4.35 6.67 9.52
C ALA A 72 4.76 6.59 11.00
N ASN A 73 3.78 6.67 11.90
CA ASN A 73 3.99 6.62 13.36
C ASN A 73 4.86 7.75 13.95
N SER A 74 5.18 8.77 13.17
CA SER A 74 5.90 9.93 13.68
C SER A 74 5.04 10.72 14.68
N PRO A 75 5.62 11.20 15.79
CA PRO A 75 4.92 12.09 16.70
C PRO A 75 4.67 13.49 16.11
N THR A 76 5.42 13.91 15.09
CA THR A 76 5.32 15.26 14.48
C THR A 76 4.46 15.27 13.23
N SER A 77 4.59 14.26 12.36
CA SER A 77 3.94 14.21 11.05
C SER A 77 3.04 12.99 10.84
N GLY A 78 2.96 12.09 11.81
CA GLY A 78 2.19 10.85 11.71
C GLY A 78 0.72 11.06 11.41
N ASP A 79 0.11 12.14 11.90
CA ASP A 79 -1.29 12.46 11.60
C ASP A 79 -1.50 12.95 10.16
N VAL A 80 -0.53 13.68 9.60
CA VAL A 80 -0.53 14.06 8.18
C VAL A 80 -0.42 12.80 7.33
N PHE A 81 0.56 11.94 7.61
CA PHE A 81 0.74 10.69 6.88
C PHE A 81 -0.50 9.78 6.96
N ARG A 82 -1.05 9.61 8.17
CA ARG A 82 -2.27 8.81 8.39
C ARG A 82 -3.45 9.34 7.61
N ARG A 83 -3.64 10.67 7.55
CA ARG A 83 -4.72 11.26 6.75
C ARG A 83 -4.47 11.09 5.26
N MET A 84 -3.22 11.20 4.78
CA MET A 84 -2.88 10.97 3.36
C MET A 84 -3.25 9.57 2.88
N THR A 85 -3.11 8.56 3.73
CA THR A 85 -3.37 7.15 3.41
C THR A 85 -4.71 6.63 3.95
N CYS A 86 -5.58 7.53 4.41
CA CYS A 86 -6.84 7.16 5.03
C CYS A 86 -7.89 6.71 3.99
N PHE A 87 -8.48 5.52 4.20
CA PHE A 87 -9.51 4.96 3.33
C PHE A 87 -10.79 5.82 3.29
N GLU A 88 -11.13 6.46 4.41
CA GLU A 88 -12.32 7.32 4.55
C GLU A 88 -12.33 8.47 3.53
N ASN A 89 -11.16 8.87 3.01
CA ASN A 89 -11.07 9.87 1.94
C ASN A 89 -11.69 9.40 0.61
N PHE A 90 -11.89 8.10 0.44
CA PHE A 90 -12.34 7.45 -0.79
C PHE A 90 -13.68 6.72 -0.62
N ASP A 91 -14.17 6.53 0.61
CA ASP A 91 -15.36 5.71 0.91
C ASP A 91 -16.63 6.20 0.20
N TYR A 92 -16.73 7.50 -0.10
CA TYR A 92 -17.87 8.05 -0.85
C TYR A 92 -17.98 7.47 -2.27
N LEU A 93 -16.91 6.88 -2.82
CA LEU A 93 -16.97 6.15 -4.09
C LEU A 93 -17.80 4.86 -3.99
N ALA A 94 -18.03 4.34 -2.78
CA ALA A 94 -18.92 3.21 -2.54
C ALA A 94 -20.36 3.63 -2.21
N ASP A 95 -20.65 4.93 -2.05
CA ASP A 95 -21.99 5.41 -1.66
C ASP A 95 -22.98 5.36 -2.84
N PRO A 96 -24.00 4.46 -2.81
CA PRO A 96 -24.96 4.33 -3.89
C PRO A 96 -25.93 5.51 -3.99
N SER A 97 -26.00 6.39 -2.97
CA SER A 97 -26.80 7.61 -3.03
C SER A 97 -26.22 8.66 -3.99
N ILE A 98 -24.93 8.55 -4.32
CA ILE A 98 -24.24 9.41 -5.28
C ILE A 98 -24.36 8.78 -6.68
N ASN A 99 -24.71 9.60 -7.67
CA ASN A 99 -24.79 9.18 -9.07
C ASN A 99 -23.50 8.48 -9.52
N ILE A 100 -23.64 7.29 -10.13
CA ILE A 100 -22.50 6.46 -10.57
C ILE A 100 -21.56 7.19 -11.54
N GLY A 101 -22.09 8.04 -12.42
CA GLY A 101 -21.29 8.83 -13.35
C GLY A 101 -20.39 9.84 -12.64
N LYS A 102 -20.91 10.50 -11.58
CA LYS A 102 -20.09 11.36 -10.73
C LYS A 102 -19.01 10.57 -10.00
N ARG A 103 -19.36 9.44 -9.38
CA ARG A 103 -18.39 8.58 -8.69
C ARG A 103 -17.29 8.07 -9.62
N LEU A 104 -17.62 7.72 -10.87
CA LEU A 104 -16.62 7.32 -11.87
C LEU A 104 -15.68 8.46 -12.25
N ILE A 105 -16.20 9.68 -12.49
CA ILE A 105 -15.35 10.85 -12.78
C ILE A 105 -14.39 11.14 -11.63
N ASP A 106 -14.89 11.06 -10.39
CA ASP A 106 -14.08 11.32 -9.21
C ASP A 106 -13.05 10.19 -8.98
N PHE A 107 -13.43 8.92 -9.21
CA PHE A 107 -12.50 7.78 -9.19
C PHE A 107 -11.35 7.92 -10.18
N GLU A 108 -11.62 8.34 -11.42
CA GLU A 108 -10.58 8.50 -12.44
C GLU A 108 -9.49 9.50 -12.02
N LYS A 109 -9.84 10.53 -11.25
CA LYS A 109 -8.89 11.47 -10.64
C LYS A 109 -8.17 10.88 -9.44
N LEU A 110 -8.94 10.27 -8.54
CA LEU A 110 -8.44 9.79 -7.25
C LEU A 110 -7.53 8.57 -7.35
N ARG A 111 -7.69 7.72 -8.38
CA ARG A 111 -6.84 6.53 -8.58
C ARG A 111 -5.37 6.85 -8.85
N GLU A 112 -5.05 8.09 -9.24
CA GLU A 112 -3.68 8.53 -9.48
C GLU A 112 -2.94 8.86 -8.18
N ILE A 113 -3.68 9.08 -7.08
CA ILE A 113 -3.10 9.52 -5.81
C ILE A 113 -2.19 8.45 -5.18
N PRO A 114 -2.62 7.19 -4.97
CA PRO A 114 -1.77 6.20 -4.30
C PRO A 114 -0.42 5.94 -5.00
N PRO A 115 -0.34 5.71 -6.33
CA PRO A 115 0.95 5.52 -6.98
C PRO A 115 1.79 6.81 -6.96
N ARG A 116 1.18 8.00 -6.98
CA ARG A 116 1.92 9.26 -6.83
C ARG A 116 2.54 9.38 -5.44
N LEU A 117 1.83 8.99 -4.38
CA LEU A 117 2.36 8.98 -3.02
C LEU A 117 3.50 7.97 -2.85
N ALA A 118 3.37 6.77 -3.44
CA ALA A 118 4.39 5.74 -3.35
C ALA A 118 5.76 6.20 -3.89
N ILE A 119 5.78 7.02 -4.95
CA ILE A 119 7.02 7.53 -5.56
C ILE A 119 7.93 8.25 -4.56
N TYR A 120 7.36 8.95 -3.56
CA TYR A 120 8.17 9.68 -2.58
C TYR A 120 8.90 8.76 -1.59
N TYR A 121 8.41 7.53 -1.41
CA TYR A 121 8.90 6.60 -0.38
C TYR A 121 9.69 5.42 -0.94
N ILE A 122 9.63 5.16 -2.24
CA ILE A 122 10.39 4.07 -2.88
C ILE A 122 11.91 4.30 -2.78
N GLU A 123 12.64 3.22 -2.51
CA GLU A 123 14.11 3.20 -2.49
C GLU A 123 14.69 2.11 -3.41
N ASP A 124 14.39 2.19 -4.72
CA ASP A 124 14.78 1.18 -5.72
C ASP A 124 16.30 0.92 -5.82
N THR A 125 17.14 1.87 -5.40
CA THR A 125 18.61 1.74 -5.45
C THR A 125 19.22 1.26 -4.14
N GLU A 126 18.43 1.19 -3.06
CA GLU A 126 18.90 0.83 -1.73
C GLU A 126 18.58 -0.66 -1.44
N PRO A 127 19.46 -1.34 -0.68
CA PRO A 127 19.22 -2.73 -0.29
C PRO A 127 17.99 -2.88 0.62
N TYR A 128 17.59 -1.81 1.32
CA TYR A 128 16.49 -1.80 2.27
C TYR A 128 15.55 -0.62 2.02
N GLU A 129 14.26 -0.82 2.29
CA GLU A 129 13.25 0.23 2.23
C GLU A 129 13.16 0.92 3.59
N ARG A 130 13.93 2.01 3.80
CA ARG A 130 13.96 2.73 5.09
C ARG A 130 12.73 3.61 5.31
N PHE A 131 11.92 3.81 4.26
CA PHE A 131 10.54 4.30 4.31
C PHE A 131 9.54 3.15 4.11
N GLY A 132 9.92 1.93 4.50
CA GLY A 132 9.16 0.73 4.21
C GLY A 132 7.74 0.76 4.76
N ALA A 133 7.53 1.30 5.97
CA ALA A 133 6.19 1.42 6.54
C ALA A 133 5.30 2.33 5.67
N GLU A 134 5.82 3.49 5.27
CA GLU A 134 5.10 4.46 4.45
C GLU A 134 4.78 3.90 3.06
N LEU A 135 5.74 3.21 2.44
CA LEU A 135 5.57 2.60 1.13
C LEU A 135 4.49 1.49 1.15
N LEU A 136 4.53 0.63 2.18
CA LEU A 136 3.53 -0.43 2.35
C LEU A 136 2.11 0.14 2.50
N GLU A 137 1.95 1.24 3.24
CA GLU A 137 0.67 1.94 3.39
C GLU A 137 0.17 2.52 2.05
N CYS A 138 1.07 3.05 1.22
CA CYS A 138 0.72 3.54 -0.12
C CYS A 138 0.22 2.40 -1.02
N PHE A 139 0.87 1.22 -0.98
CA PHE A 139 0.42 0.06 -1.76
C PHE A 139 -0.90 -0.52 -1.28
N ILE A 140 -1.14 -0.53 0.04
CA ILE A 140 -2.42 -0.91 0.62
C ILE A 140 -3.52 0.04 0.14
N LEU A 141 -3.25 1.35 0.16
CA LEU A 141 -4.18 2.35 -0.36
C LEU A 141 -4.46 2.16 -1.86
N GLU A 142 -3.44 1.86 -2.67
CA GLU A 142 -3.62 1.60 -4.10
C GLU A 142 -4.55 0.41 -4.34
N ALA A 143 -4.34 -0.70 -3.63
CA ALA A 143 -5.19 -1.88 -3.75
C ALA A 143 -6.64 -1.58 -3.31
N TYR A 144 -6.81 -0.78 -2.24
CA TYR A 144 -8.13 -0.32 -1.80
C TYR A 144 -8.85 0.50 -2.87
N VAL A 145 -8.19 1.52 -3.42
CA VAL A 145 -8.78 2.39 -4.44
C VAL A 145 -9.10 1.61 -5.72
N ASN A 146 -8.23 0.69 -6.14
CA ASN A 146 -8.51 -0.17 -7.29
C ASN A 146 -9.68 -1.13 -7.04
N GLN A 147 -9.87 -1.62 -5.81
CA GLN A 147 -11.04 -2.41 -5.44
C GLN A 147 -12.33 -1.59 -5.52
N LEU A 148 -12.32 -0.32 -5.10
CA LEU A 148 -13.44 0.60 -5.27
C LEU A 148 -13.75 0.83 -6.76
N GLY A 149 -12.73 1.09 -7.58
CA GLY A 149 -12.86 1.21 -9.02
C GLY A 149 -13.50 -0.03 -9.65
N LYS A 150 -13.00 -1.22 -9.33
CA LYS A 150 -13.60 -2.48 -9.79
C LYS A 150 -15.08 -2.58 -9.41
N ASN A 151 -15.44 -2.25 -8.17
CA ASN A 151 -16.82 -2.31 -7.71
C ASN A 151 -17.73 -1.33 -8.48
N LEU A 152 -17.26 -0.12 -8.78
CA LEU A 152 -17.97 0.84 -9.63
C LEU A 152 -18.20 0.30 -11.04
N TYR A 153 -17.20 -0.34 -11.63
CA TYR A 153 -17.31 -0.96 -12.95
C TYR A 153 -18.26 -2.18 -12.96
N ASP A 154 -18.30 -2.97 -11.88
CA ASP A 154 -19.29 -4.04 -11.69
C ASP A 154 -20.72 -3.47 -11.59
N GLU A 155 -20.91 -2.40 -10.82
CA GLU A 155 -22.20 -1.70 -10.71
C GLU A 155 -22.65 -1.16 -12.08
N MET A 156 -21.76 -0.50 -12.81
CA MET A 156 -22.03 0.04 -14.14
C MET A 156 -22.35 -1.06 -15.15
N LYS A 157 -21.63 -2.20 -15.11
CA LYS A 157 -21.91 -3.38 -15.95
C LYS A 157 -23.34 -3.88 -15.72
N ASN A 158 -23.76 -3.97 -14.46
CA ASN A 158 -25.12 -4.40 -14.11
C ASN A 158 -26.18 -3.42 -14.61
N GLN A 159 -25.96 -2.11 -14.48
CA GLN A 159 -26.89 -1.08 -14.97
C GLN A 159 -27.00 -1.05 -16.51
N LEU A 160 -25.89 -1.34 -17.22
CA LEU A 160 -25.86 -1.34 -18.68
C LEU A 160 -26.48 -2.60 -19.32
N GLY A 161 -26.51 -3.72 -18.60
CA GLY A 161 -27.00 -5.00 -19.13
C GLY A 161 -26.24 -5.41 -20.40
N SER A 162 -26.94 -5.70 -21.49
CA SER A 162 -26.32 -6.09 -22.76
C SER A 162 -25.45 -4.98 -23.40
N ARG A 163 -25.64 -3.71 -23.02
CA ARG A 163 -24.79 -2.61 -23.50
C ARG A 163 -23.37 -2.69 -22.94
N ALA A 164 -23.15 -3.44 -21.86
CA ALA A 164 -21.81 -3.71 -21.34
C ALA A 164 -20.96 -4.55 -22.31
N GLU A 165 -21.56 -5.22 -23.29
CA GLU A 165 -20.81 -5.98 -24.31
C GLU A 165 -20.18 -5.08 -25.39
N MET A 166 -20.43 -3.76 -25.34
CA MET A 166 -19.76 -2.81 -26.24
C MET A 166 -18.24 -2.84 -26.01
N PRO A 167 -17.41 -2.92 -27.08
CA PRO A 167 -15.96 -3.07 -26.95
C PRO A 167 -15.29 -2.02 -26.05
N ARG A 168 -15.77 -0.78 -26.09
CA ARG A 168 -15.22 0.32 -25.27
C ARG A 168 -15.42 0.08 -23.77
N PHE A 169 -16.61 -0.36 -23.35
CA PHE A 169 -16.87 -0.65 -21.94
C PHE A 169 -16.05 -1.86 -21.49
N LYS A 170 -16.07 -2.93 -22.29
CA LYS A 170 -15.33 -4.16 -21.99
C LYS A 170 -13.84 -3.89 -21.78
N SER A 171 -13.22 -3.08 -22.65
CA SER A 171 -11.81 -2.68 -22.52
C SER A 171 -11.53 -1.96 -21.18
N GLY A 172 -12.36 -0.98 -20.82
CA GLY A 172 -12.21 -0.28 -19.53
C GLY A 172 -12.42 -1.19 -18.32
N TYR A 173 -13.44 -2.06 -18.38
CA TYR A 173 -13.74 -3.05 -17.36
C TYR A 173 -12.59 -4.04 -17.15
N ASP A 174 -12.03 -4.58 -18.25
CA ASP A 174 -10.90 -5.50 -18.23
C ASP A 174 -9.63 -4.82 -17.72
N ALA A 175 -9.36 -3.58 -18.12
CA ALA A 175 -8.24 -2.79 -17.61
C ALA A 175 -8.36 -2.54 -16.10
N MET A 176 -9.57 -2.22 -15.61
CA MET A 176 -9.81 -2.03 -14.18
C MET A 176 -9.62 -3.32 -13.38
N ASN A 177 -10.12 -4.45 -13.90
CA ASN A 177 -9.87 -5.76 -13.28
C ASN A 177 -8.39 -6.09 -13.24
N LEU A 178 -7.66 -5.84 -14.33
CA LEU A 178 -6.23 -6.07 -14.40
C LEU A 178 -5.45 -5.20 -13.40
N ALA A 179 -5.81 -3.92 -13.27
CA ALA A 179 -5.16 -3.03 -12.31
C ALA A 179 -5.41 -3.50 -10.85
N PHE A 180 -6.64 -3.92 -10.53
CA PHE A 180 -6.93 -4.51 -9.23
C PHE A 180 -6.09 -5.79 -8.97
N ILE A 181 -6.06 -6.72 -9.92
CA ILE A 181 -5.26 -7.96 -9.81
C ILE A 181 -3.77 -7.62 -9.62
N LYS A 182 -3.22 -6.71 -10.42
CA LYS A 182 -1.81 -6.28 -10.31
C LYS A 182 -1.50 -5.66 -8.95
N SER A 183 -2.42 -4.89 -8.37
CA SER A 183 -2.22 -4.32 -7.03
C SER A 183 -2.16 -5.41 -5.97
N ILE A 184 -3.07 -6.40 -6.00
CA ILE A 184 -3.02 -7.57 -5.11
C ILE A 184 -1.73 -8.38 -5.33
N ASP A 185 -1.35 -8.60 -6.59
CA ASP A 185 -0.13 -9.33 -6.93
C ASP A 185 1.13 -8.67 -6.38
N ARG A 186 1.17 -7.33 -6.36
CA ARG A 186 2.25 -6.56 -5.73
C ARG A 186 2.28 -6.78 -4.23
N LEU A 187 1.13 -6.70 -3.55
CA LEU A 187 1.07 -6.93 -2.09
C LEU A 187 1.62 -8.31 -1.72
N PHE A 188 1.25 -9.35 -2.48
CA PHE A 188 1.82 -10.68 -2.28
C PHE A 188 3.29 -10.71 -2.65
N GLY A 189 3.70 -10.10 -3.77
CA GLY A 189 5.09 -10.02 -4.22
C GLY A 189 6.05 -9.55 -3.12
N ILE A 190 5.62 -8.56 -2.33
CA ILE A 190 6.36 -8.10 -1.15
C ILE A 190 6.63 -9.25 -0.18
N LEU A 191 5.60 -10.03 0.16
CA LEU A 191 5.77 -11.19 1.05
C LEU A 191 6.60 -12.31 0.40
N GLU A 192 6.64 -12.43 -0.93
CA GLU A 192 7.31 -13.55 -1.61
C GLU A 192 8.81 -13.32 -1.85
N SER A 193 9.18 -12.10 -2.23
CA SER A 193 10.52 -11.78 -2.74
C SER A 193 11.18 -10.60 -2.06
N ASP A 194 10.43 -9.68 -1.47
CA ASP A 194 11.00 -8.39 -1.03
C ASP A 194 10.92 -8.19 0.49
N TYR A 195 10.39 -9.16 1.24
CA TYR A 195 10.08 -9.00 2.67
C TYR A 195 11.31 -8.70 3.53
N ASP A 196 12.49 -9.14 3.12
CA ASP A 196 13.76 -8.88 3.80
C ASP A 196 14.22 -7.42 3.70
N ARG A 197 13.63 -6.64 2.78
CA ARG A 197 13.89 -5.20 2.63
C ARG A 197 13.18 -4.35 3.68
N TYR A 198 12.22 -4.90 4.43
CA TYR A 198 11.33 -4.16 5.33
C TYR A 198 11.56 -4.51 6.80
N GLU A 199 11.26 -3.56 7.70
CA GLU A 199 11.21 -3.82 9.14
C GLU A 199 10.06 -4.80 9.49
N ALA A 200 10.31 -5.72 10.44
CA ALA A 200 9.33 -6.73 10.84
C ALA A 200 8.03 -6.12 11.42
N SER A 201 8.13 -5.01 12.14
CA SER A 201 6.98 -4.25 12.67
C SER A 201 6.10 -3.70 11.54
N ALA A 202 6.71 -3.15 10.48
CA ALA A 202 6.03 -2.65 9.31
C ALA A 202 5.32 -3.79 8.54
N LEU A 203 5.99 -4.93 8.37
CA LEU A 203 5.38 -6.12 7.76
C LEU A 203 4.18 -6.64 8.55
N ASN A 204 4.24 -6.66 9.88
CA ASN A 204 3.11 -7.07 10.71
C ASN A 204 1.90 -6.13 10.53
N ALA A 205 2.12 -4.82 10.58
CA ALA A 205 1.06 -3.83 10.33
C ALA A 205 0.46 -3.99 8.92
N PHE A 206 1.32 -4.22 7.93
CA PHE A 206 0.94 -4.49 6.55
C PHE A 206 0.09 -5.76 6.40
N GLY A 207 0.49 -6.87 7.03
CA GLY A 207 -0.26 -8.13 7.02
C GLY A 207 -1.68 -7.98 7.57
N ASN A 208 -1.83 -7.27 8.68
CA ASN A 208 -3.14 -6.96 9.28
C ASN A 208 -4.06 -6.16 8.32
N LYS A 209 -3.50 -5.27 7.51
CA LYS A 209 -4.27 -4.50 6.52
C LYS A 209 -4.54 -5.32 5.26
N MET A 210 -3.61 -6.16 4.82
CA MET A 210 -3.83 -7.11 3.73
C MET A 210 -5.02 -8.04 4.03
N PHE A 211 -5.16 -8.51 5.27
CA PHE A 211 -6.29 -9.31 5.72
C PHE A 211 -7.63 -8.64 5.35
N PHE A 212 -7.78 -7.36 5.66
CA PHE A 212 -8.99 -6.60 5.36
C PHE A 212 -9.27 -6.59 3.84
N LEU A 213 -8.26 -6.29 3.02
CA LEU A 213 -8.42 -6.23 1.56
C LEU A 213 -8.76 -7.61 0.96
N VAL A 214 -8.04 -8.65 1.37
CA VAL A 214 -8.18 -10.00 0.83
C VAL A 214 -9.54 -10.60 1.20
N SER A 215 -10.03 -10.35 2.41
CA SER A 215 -11.36 -10.81 2.85
C SER A 215 -12.50 -10.26 1.99
N ASN A 216 -12.32 -9.06 1.41
CA ASN A 216 -13.30 -8.39 0.55
C ASN A 216 -13.27 -8.84 -0.92
N ILE A 217 -12.34 -9.71 -1.32
CA ILE A 217 -12.27 -10.24 -2.68
C ILE A 217 -13.43 -11.22 -2.90
N LYS A 218 -14.41 -10.83 -3.73
CA LYS A 218 -15.58 -11.66 -4.07
C LYS A 218 -15.33 -12.68 -5.19
N ASN A 219 -14.28 -12.49 -6.00
CA ASN A 219 -14.00 -13.35 -7.14
C ASN A 219 -13.34 -14.67 -6.70
N GLU A 220 -14.06 -15.78 -6.77
CA GLU A 220 -13.59 -17.09 -6.32
C GLU A 220 -12.37 -17.62 -7.11
N ALA A 221 -12.23 -17.25 -8.39
CA ALA A 221 -11.06 -17.64 -9.17
C ALA A 221 -9.79 -16.95 -8.64
N ILE A 222 -9.87 -15.65 -8.31
CA ILE A 222 -8.78 -14.91 -7.67
C ILE A 222 -8.49 -15.51 -6.29
N ARG A 223 -9.52 -15.74 -5.45
CA ARG A 223 -9.33 -16.36 -4.13
C ARG A 223 -8.62 -17.72 -4.22
N LYS A 224 -9.04 -18.59 -5.15
CA LYS A 224 -8.39 -19.89 -5.39
C LYS A 224 -6.93 -19.75 -5.81
N GLN A 225 -6.59 -18.78 -6.66
CA GLN A 225 -5.20 -18.48 -7.03
C GLN A 225 -4.39 -18.04 -5.81
N LEU A 226 -4.94 -17.14 -4.98
CA LEU A 226 -4.27 -16.67 -3.75
C LEU A 226 -4.06 -17.80 -2.74
N ARG A 227 -5.06 -18.69 -2.53
CA ARG A 227 -4.89 -19.89 -1.68
C ARG A 227 -3.73 -20.77 -2.15
N LEU A 228 -3.63 -21.00 -3.47
CA LEU A 228 -2.55 -21.78 -4.05
C LEU A 228 -1.20 -21.09 -3.88
N ARG A 229 -1.16 -19.77 -4.06
CA ARG A 229 0.03 -18.93 -3.88
C ARG A 229 0.54 -19.01 -2.44
N ILE A 230 -0.33 -18.81 -1.44
CA ILE A 230 0.01 -18.96 -0.02
C ILE A 230 0.56 -20.36 0.29
N LYS A 231 -0.11 -21.42 -0.20
CA LYS A 231 0.37 -22.81 -0.01
C LYS A 231 1.78 -23.04 -0.57
N ASN A 232 2.15 -22.34 -1.64
CA ASN A 232 3.49 -22.43 -2.22
C ASN A 232 4.51 -21.63 -1.38
N LEU A 233 4.11 -20.51 -0.79
CA LEU A 233 4.95 -19.71 0.10
C LEU A 233 5.24 -20.41 1.43
N ASP A 234 4.27 -21.14 1.99
CA ASP A 234 4.43 -21.96 3.22
C ASP A 234 5.63 -22.95 3.13
N ARG A 235 6.06 -23.30 1.91
CA ARG A 235 7.17 -24.24 1.67
C ARG A 235 8.54 -23.56 1.59
N ARG A 236 8.59 -22.23 1.53
CA ARG A 236 9.84 -21.46 1.42
C ARG A 236 10.42 -21.18 2.79
N HIS A 237 11.73 -20.92 2.83
CA HIS A 237 12.35 -20.36 4.02
C HIS A 237 11.94 -18.89 4.13
N MET A 238 11.26 -18.53 5.22
CA MET A 238 10.72 -17.19 5.48
C MET A 238 10.88 -16.87 6.97
N THR A 239 10.83 -15.59 7.30
CA THR A 239 10.83 -15.14 8.71
C THR A 239 9.55 -15.59 9.43
N ALA A 240 9.59 -15.64 10.76
CA ALA A 240 8.42 -16.00 11.58
C ALA A 240 7.24 -15.04 11.32
N THR A 241 7.53 -13.74 11.24
CA THR A 241 6.59 -12.65 10.89
C THR A 241 5.82 -12.95 9.60
N VAL A 242 6.51 -13.24 8.50
CA VAL A 242 5.84 -13.52 7.22
C VAL A 242 5.01 -14.81 7.29
N ARG A 243 5.48 -15.84 8.00
CA ARG A 243 4.71 -17.09 8.18
C ARG A 243 3.41 -16.86 8.94
N GLU A 244 3.43 -16.03 9.99
CA GLU A 244 2.25 -15.68 10.76
C GLU A 244 1.21 -14.95 9.88
N ILE A 245 1.66 -13.94 9.12
CA ILE A 245 0.82 -13.22 8.15
C ILE A 245 0.19 -14.19 7.14
N LEU A 246 0.98 -15.10 6.55
CA LEU A 246 0.48 -16.08 5.58
C LEU A 246 -0.53 -17.06 6.19
N GLN A 247 -0.32 -17.47 7.44
CA GLN A 247 -1.26 -18.34 8.16
C GLN A 247 -2.60 -17.64 8.40
N GLU A 248 -2.59 -16.36 8.77
CA GLU A 248 -3.81 -15.57 8.95
C GLU A 248 -4.55 -15.34 7.62
N LEU A 249 -3.82 -14.95 6.57
CA LEU A 249 -4.38 -14.76 5.23
C LEU A 249 -5.03 -16.06 4.70
N ARG A 250 -4.44 -17.22 5.01
CA ARG A 250 -4.98 -18.53 4.64
C ARG A 250 -6.32 -18.84 5.30
N GLN A 251 -6.56 -18.37 6.52
CA GLN A 251 -7.82 -18.60 7.24
C GLN A 251 -8.97 -17.78 6.64
N GLN A 252 -8.65 -16.65 5.99
CA GLN A 252 -9.66 -15.78 5.37
C GLN A 252 -10.01 -16.13 3.95
N LEU A 253 -9.08 -16.73 3.21
CA LEU A 253 -9.27 -17.12 1.82
C LEU A 253 -10.04 -18.43 1.73
#